data_AF-A0A846CC59-F1
#
_entry.id   AF-A0A846CC59-F1
#
_cell.length_a   1.000
_cell.length_b   1.000
_cell.length_c   1.000
_cell.angle_alpha   90.00
_cell.angle_beta   90.00
_cell.angle_gamma   90.00
#
_symmetry.space_group_name_H-M   'P 1'
#
loop_
_entity.id
_entity.type
_entity.pdbx_description
1 polymer ?
#
loop_
_entity_poly.entity_id
_entity_poly.type
_entity_poly.pdbx_seq_one_letter_code
_entity_poly.pdbx_strand_id
1 'polypeptide(L)'
;MSVYEPLAKILAENAGYETQTQYDLLGEIDAQTENMINELCQSNTPPDKVREIEKIKQSIKEAKPRKDKDSRVDIFIYKPNTDEELYIDITTAKPNKKEFGTLRRKMLRWCGLRFSQYKQAKIKTYIAIPYNPYHPRPYAR
;
A
#
# COMPACT_ATOMS: atom_id res chain seq x y z
N MET A 1 18.73 -2.26 -9.39
CA MET A 1 17.97 -2.79 -8.24
C MET A 1 18.08 -1.77 -7.13
N SER A 2 16.96 -1.32 -6.58
CA SER A 2 16.96 -0.32 -5.50
C SER A 2 17.61 -0.91 -4.25
N VAL A 3 18.56 -0.19 -3.63
CA VAL A 3 19.21 -0.64 -2.37
C VAL A 3 18.22 -0.71 -1.20
N TYR A 4 17.07 -0.04 -1.32
CA TYR A 4 16.10 0.10 -0.23
C TYR A 4 15.30 -1.17 0.05
N GLU A 5 14.94 -1.96 -0.98
CA GLU A 5 14.19 -3.22 -0.78
C GLU A 5 15.02 -4.25 0.01
N PRO A 6 16.29 -4.56 -0.35
CA PRO A 6 17.13 -5.45 0.44
C PRO A 6 17.36 -4.95 1.87
N LEU A 7 17.58 -3.63 2.06
CA LEU A 7 17.78 -3.05 3.39
C LEU A 7 16.54 -3.20 4.26
N ALA A 8 15.36 -2.89 3.73
CA ALA A 8 14.11 -3.02 4.47
C ALA A 8 13.86 -4.48 4.87
N LYS A 9 14.15 -5.43 3.97
CA LYS A 9 14.05 -6.86 4.27
C LYS A 9 14.94 -7.28 5.44
N ILE A 10 16.22 -6.93 5.39
CA ILE A 10 17.18 -7.26 6.46
C ILE A 10 16.73 -6.66 7.80
N LEU A 11 16.25 -5.42 7.82
CA LEU A 11 15.79 -4.76 9.04
C LEU A 11 14.53 -5.41 9.62
N ALA A 12 13.58 -5.77 8.77
CA ALA A 12 12.34 -6.42 9.20
C ALA A 12 12.58 -7.84 9.74
N GLU A 13 13.40 -8.64 9.05
CA GLU A 13 13.77 -9.99 9.48
C GLU A 13 14.52 -9.97 10.82
N ASN A 14 15.47 -9.03 11.00
CA ASN A 14 16.17 -8.85 12.27
C ASN A 14 15.25 -8.42 13.42
N ALA A 15 14.13 -7.76 13.11
CA ALA A 15 13.11 -7.41 14.09
C ALA A 15 12.15 -8.58 14.41
N GLY A 16 12.35 -9.76 13.81
CA GLY A 16 11.49 -10.93 13.97
C GLY A 16 10.18 -10.87 13.18
N TYR A 17 10.14 -10.07 12.12
CA TYR A 17 8.99 -9.98 11.21
C TYR A 17 9.22 -10.85 9.97
N GLU A 18 8.12 -11.32 9.37
CA GLU A 18 8.18 -11.99 8.08
C GLU A 18 8.16 -10.92 6.98
N THR A 19 8.96 -11.10 5.93
CA THR A 19 9.06 -10.10 4.86
C THR A 19 9.26 -10.72 3.49
N GLN A 20 8.60 -10.11 2.50
CA GLN A 20 8.76 -10.45 1.09
C GLN A 20 8.91 -9.17 0.26
N THR A 21 9.90 -9.18 -0.65
CA THR A 21 10.07 -8.12 -1.65
C THR A 21 9.28 -8.47 -2.90
N GLN A 22 8.81 -7.47 -3.64
CA GLN A 22 8.04 -7.66 -4.87
C GLN A 22 6.82 -8.57 -4.65
N TYR A 23 6.12 -8.38 -3.54
CA TYR A 23 4.97 -9.20 -3.14
C TYR A 23 3.76 -8.96 -4.06
N ASP A 24 3.10 -10.05 -4.46
CA ASP A 24 1.87 -9.99 -5.24
C ASP A 24 0.65 -10.08 -4.30
N LEU A 25 -0.02 -8.95 -4.08
CA LEU A 25 -1.23 -8.88 -3.27
C LEU A 25 -2.45 -9.37 -4.05
N LEU A 26 -2.87 -10.60 -3.77
CA LEU A 26 -3.99 -11.23 -4.46
C LEU A 26 -5.35 -10.74 -3.91
N GLY A 27 -6.33 -10.64 -4.79
CA GLY A 27 -7.70 -10.28 -4.48
C GLY A 27 -8.47 -9.81 -5.70
N GLU A 28 -9.72 -9.43 -5.50
CA GLU A 28 -10.55 -8.82 -6.55
C GLU A 28 -11.38 -7.70 -5.94
N ILE A 29 -11.50 -6.60 -6.67
CA ILE A 29 -12.35 -5.47 -6.27
C ILE A 29 -13.54 -5.44 -7.22
N ASP A 30 -14.74 -5.53 -6.66
CA ASP A 30 -15.97 -5.42 -7.42
C ASP A 30 -16.19 -3.98 -7.93
N ALA A 31 -16.97 -3.83 -9.00
CA ALA A 31 -17.16 -2.54 -9.67
C ALA A 31 -17.75 -1.46 -8.74
N GLN A 32 -18.60 -1.83 -7.79
CA GLN A 32 -19.20 -0.88 -6.84
C GLN A 32 -18.11 -0.33 -5.91
N THR A 33 -17.30 -1.20 -5.33
CA THR A 33 -16.19 -0.79 -4.46
C THR A 33 -15.12 -0.01 -5.23
N GLU A 34 -14.85 -0.38 -6.49
CA GLU A 34 -13.91 0.34 -7.34
C GLU A 34 -14.36 1.78 -7.62
N ASN A 35 -15.64 1.98 -7.94
CA ASN A 35 -16.21 3.31 -8.14
C ASN A 35 -16.14 4.15 -6.86
N MET A 36 -16.46 3.54 -5.71
CA MET A 36 -16.34 4.20 -4.42
C MET A 36 -14.89 4.66 -4.14
N ILE A 37 -13.89 3.83 -4.40
CA ILE A 37 -12.48 4.21 -4.23
C ILE A 37 -12.13 5.41 -5.12
N ASN A 38 -12.63 5.43 -6.36
CA ASN A 38 -12.40 6.53 -7.29
C ASN A 38 -13.04 7.83 -6.78
N GLU A 39 -14.26 7.79 -6.27
CA GLU A 39 -14.95 8.94 -5.66
C GLU A 39 -14.20 9.49 -4.44
N LEU A 40 -13.74 8.62 -3.54
CA LEU A 40 -12.93 9.03 -2.38
C LEU A 40 -11.65 9.76 -2.82
N CYS A 41 -11.02 9.31 -3.90
CA CYS A 41 -9.81 9.92 -4.45
C CYS A 41 -10.07 11.27 -5.13
N GLN A 42 -11.25 11.49 -5.69
CA GLN A 42 -11.65 12.71 -6.41
C GLN A 42 -12.35 13.74 -5.52
N SER A 43 -12.82 13.33 -4.34
CA SER A 43 -13.51 14.22 -3.41
C SER A 43 -12.66 15.43 -3.01
N ASN A 44 -13.30 16.60 -2.92
CA ASN A 44 -12.71 17.82 -2.38
C ASN A 44 -12.67 17.83 -0.84
N THR A 45 -13.24 16.83 -0.18
CA THR A 45 -13.16 16.70 1.28
C THR A 45 -11.75 16.30 1.70
N PRO A 46 -11.23 16.80 2.84
CA PRO A 46 -9.97 16.33 3.40
C PRO A 46 -9.98 14.80 3.57
N PRO A 47 -8.88 14.11 3.19
CA PRO A 47 -8.80 12.65 3.29
C PRO A 47 -8.79 12.21 4.75
N ASP A 48 -9.57 11.17 5.06
CA ASP A 48 -9.58 10.50 6.36
C ASP A 48 -9.33 9.01 6.12
N LYS A 49 -8.08 8.60 6.28
CA LYS A 49 -7.64 7.23 5.96
C LYS A 49 -8.40 6.16 6.75
N VAL A 50 -8.70 6.41 8.02
CA VAL A 50 -9.39 5.43 8.88
C VAL A 50 -10.81 5.25 8.37
N ARG A 51 -11.52 6.36 8.14
CA ARG A 51 -12.90 6.31 7.63
C ARG A 51 -12.99 5.73 6.22
N GLU A 52 -12.03 6.05 5.35
CA GLU A 52 -11.97 5.52 3.98
C GLU A 52 -11.76 4.00 3.96
N ILE A 53 -10.85 3.49 4.79
CA ILE A 53 -10.59 2.04 4.92
C ILE A 53 -11.83 1.31 5.44
N GLU A 54 -12.52 1.86 6.44
CA GLU A 54 -13.76 1.27 6.97
C GLU A 54 -14.87 1.22 5.90
N LYS A 55 -15.04 2.28 5.11
CA LYS A 55 -15.99 2.28 3.98
C LYS A 55 -15.66 1.19 2.96
N ILE A 56 -14.38 1.03 2.61
CA ILE A 56 -13.93 -0.01 1.67
C ILE A 56 -14.23 -1.39 2.26
N LYS A 57 -13.92 -1.64 3.53
CA LYS A 57 -14.18 -2.91 4.23
C LYS A 57 -15.67 -3.28 4.26
N GLN A 58 -16.54 -2.28 4.40
CA GLN A 58 -18.00 -2.45 4.38
C GLN A 58 -18.52 -2.75 2.98
N SER A 59 -18.00 -2.07 1.95
CA SER A 59 -18.45 -2.22 0.56
C SER A 59 -17.95 -3.51 -0.11
N ILE A 60 -16.70 -3.89 0.14
CA ILE A 60 -16.01 -4.97 -0.58
C ILE A 60 -16.65 -6.34 -0.36
N LYS A 61 -16.72 -7.14 -1.42
CA LYS A 61 -17.18 -8.53 -1.36
C LYS A 61 -15.99 -9.50 -1.23
N GLU A 62 -16.26 -10.65 -0.63
CA GLU A 62 -15.28 -11.74 -0.63
C GLU A 62 -15.09 -12.26 -2.07
N ALA A 63 -13.85 -12.54 -2.43
CA ALA A 63 -13.50 -12.93 -3.79
C ALA A 63 -12.35 -13.93 -3.83
N LYS A 64 -12.03 -14.45 -5.02
CA LYS A 64 -10.93 -15.39 -5.22
C LYS A 64 -9.58 -14.66 -5.24
N PRO A 65 -8.48 -15.32 -4.84
CA PRO A 65 -7.13 -14.75 -4.88
C PRO A 65 -6.66 -14.63 -6.33
N ARG A 66 -6.97 -13.51 -6.97
CA ARG A 66 -6.55 -13.19 -8.34
C ARG A 66 -5.51 -12.09 -8.35
N LYS A 67 -4.63 -12.11 -9.35
CA LYS A 67 -3.61 -11.07 -9.52
C LYS A 67 -4.21 -9.85 -10.20
N ASP A 68 -4.33 -8.75 -9.46
CA ASP A 68 -4.75 -7.45 -10.00
C ASP A 68 -3.57 -6.72 -10.66
N LYS A 69 -3.85 -5.80 -11.60
CA LYS A 69 -2.82 -4.99 -12.27
C LYS A 69 -1.97 -4.13 -11.31
N ASP A 70 -2.57 -3.66 -10.22
CA ASP A 70 -1.96 -2.81 -9.21
C ASP A 70 -1.55 -3.61 -7.95
N SER A 71 -1.51 -4.94 -8.04
CA SER A 71 -1.23 -5.85 -6.91
C SER A 71 0.23 -5.88 -6.46
N ARG A 72 1.17 -5.36 -7.26
CA ARG A 72 2.60 -5.42 -6.91
C ARG A 72 2.93 -4.43 -5.80
N VAL A 73 3.41 -4.98 -4.68
CA VAL A 73 3.90 -4.27 -3.50
C VAL A 73 5.43 -4.43 -3.44
N ASP A 74 6.17 -3.35 -3.28
CA ASP A 74 7.64 -3.44 -3.23
C ASP A 74 8.12 -4.20 -2.01
N ILE A 75 7.52 -3.92 -0.84
CA ILE A 75 7.84 -4.61 0.41
C ILE A 75 6.55 -4.94 1.15
N PHE A 76 6.36 -6.23 1.43
CA PHE A 76 5.37 -6.74 2.35
C PHE A 76 6.05 -7.13 3.67
N ILE A 77 5.47 -6.71 4.80
CA ILE A 77 5.93 -7.10 6.14
C ILE A 77 4.73 -7.63 6.92
N TYR A 78 4.85 -8.82 7.48
CA TYR A 78 3.90 -9.37 8.44
C TYR A 78 4.51 -9.37 9.84
N LYS A 79 3.76 -8.88 10.83
CA LYS A 79 4.16 -8.83 12.23
C LYS A 79 3.41 -9.89 13.03
N PRO A 80 4.03 -11.05 13.34
CA PRO A 80 3.33 -12.15 14.01
C PRO A 80 2.74 -11.77 15.37
N ASN A 81 3.42 -10.88 16.11
CA ASN A 81 2.99 -10.48 17.47
C ASN A 81 1.70 -9.64 17.49
N THR A 82 1.42 -8.86 16.45
CA THR A 82 0.24 -7.98 16.38
C THR A 82 -0.78 -8.41 15.34
N ASP A 83 -0.43 -9.40 14.51
CA ASP A 83 -1.18 -9.83 13.33
C ASP A 83 -1.39 -8.68 12.32
N GLU A 84 -0.40 -7.79 12.22
CA GLU A 84 -0.44 -6.65 11.30
C GLU A 84 0.29 -6.92 10.00
N GLU A 85 -0.34 -6.52 8.90
CA GLU A 85 0.19 -6.59 7.55
C GLU A 85 0.53 -5.19 7.04
N LEU A 86 1.77 -4.98 6.63
CA LEU A 86 2.25 -3.71 6.08
C LEU A 86 2.55 -3.89 4.60
N TYR A 87 2.00 -2.98 3.80
CA TYR A 87 2.20 -2.91 2.35
C TYR A 87 2.86 -1.59 2.00
N ILE A 88 4.07 -1.65 1.43
CA ILE A 88 4.91 -0.48 1.23
C ILE A 88 5.27 -0.35 -0.24
N ASP A 89 5.06 0.86 -0.78
CA ASP A 89 5.49 1.27 -2.11
C ASP A 89 6.64 2.28 -1.98
N ILE A 90 7.78 1.99 -2.59
CA ILE A 90 8.92 2.90 -2.58
C ILE A 90 8.81 3.81 -3.80
N THR A 91 8.65 5.11 -3.56
CA THR A 91 8.61 6.13 -4.62
C THR A 91 9.88 6.97 -4.63
N THR A 92 10.11 7.73 -5.70
CA THR A 92 11.26 8.64 -5.80
C THR A 92 11.06 9.92 -4.96
N ALA A 93 12.18 10.57 -4.63
CA ALA A 93 12.16 11.86 -3.96
C ALA A 93 11.55 12.93 -4.88
N LYS A 94 10.47 13.58 -4.41
CA LYS A 94 9.65 14.60 -5.10
C LYS A 94 8.62 14.06 -6.12
N PRO A 95 7.63 13.25 -5.70
CA PRO A 95 6.49 12.96 -6.56
C PRO A 95 5.70 14.25 -6.84
N ASN A 96 5.17 14.41 -8.05
CA ASN A 96 4.25 15.51 -8.36
C ASN A 96 2.83 15.20 -7.84
N LYS A 97 1.93 16.19 -7.86
CA LYS A 97 0.55 16.05 -7.36
C LYS A 97 -0.22 14.90 -8.04
N LYS A 98 0.00 14.69 -9.35
CA LYS A 98 -0.67 13.64 -10.13
C LYS A 98 -0.19 12.26 -9.68
N GLU A 99 1.11 12.09 -9.48
CA GLU A 99 1.73 10.87 -8.97
C GLU A 99 1.21 10.52 -7.57
N PHE A 100 1.11 11.50 -6.67
CA PHE A 100 0.51 11.29 -5.35
C PHE A 100 -0.96 10.84 -5.42
N GLY A 101 -1.74 11.37 -6.37
CA GLY A 101 -3.11 10.90 -6.61
C GLY A 101 -3.16 9.42 -6.99
N THR A 102 -2.28 9.00 -7.89
CA THR A 102 -2.14 7.59 -8.29
C THR A 102 -1.71 6.70 -7.13
N LEU A 103 -0.71 7.13 -6.35
CA LEU A 103 -0.24 6.38 -5.18
C LEU A 103 -1.34 6.26 -4.12
N ARG A 104 -2.09 7.33 -3.83
CA ARG A 104 -3.24 7.29 -2.91
C ARG A 104 -4.26 6.25 -3.36
N ARG A 105 -4.64 6.27 -4.64
CA ARG A 105 -5.59 5.29 -5.20
C ARG A 105 -5.04 3.86 -5.06
N LYS A 106 -3.75 3.65 -5.35
CA LYS A 106 -3.07 2.35 -5.16
C LYS A 106 -3.17 1.87 -3.71
N MET A 107 -2.91 2.75 -2.73
CA MET A 107 -3.02 2.41 -1.30
C MET A 107 -4.43 1.97 -0.90
N LEU A 108 -5.47 2.66 -1.38
CA LEU A 108 -6.87 2.28 -1.09
C LEU A 108 -7.26 0.97 -1.80
N ARG A 109 -6.79 0.76 -3.03
CA ARG A 109 -7.00 -0.51 -3.77
C ARG A 109 -6.35 -1.69 -3.05
N TRP A 110 -5.14 -1.55 -2.51
CA TRP A 110 -4.54 -2.61 -1.69
C TRP A 110 -5.40 -3.00 -0.49
N CYS A 111 -6.05 -2.02 0.17
CA CYS A 111 -7.01 -2.32 1.22
C CYS A 111 -8.18 -3.16 0.70
N GLY A 112 -8.77 -2.77 -0.43
CA GLY A 112 -9.86 -3.53 -1.07
C GLY A 112 -9.43 -4.96 -1.45
N LEU A 113 -8.28 -5.11 -2.10
CA LEU A 113 -7.74 -6.43 -2.48
C LEU A 113 -7.58 -7.32 -1.25
N ARG A 114 -6.94 -6.82 -0.19
CA ARG A 114 -6.72 -7.64 1.00
C ARG A 114 -8.02 -7.98 1.72
N PHE A 115 -8.93 -7.03 1.89
CA PHE A 115 -10.23 -7.27 2.51
C PHE A 115 -11.14 -8.19 1.70
N SER A 116 -10.97 -8.26 0.38
CA SER A 116 -11.67 -9.25 -0.46
C SER A 116 -11.26 -10.69 -0.14
N GLN A 117 -10.05 -10.89 0.41
CA GLN A 117 -9.54 -12.20 0.82
C GLN A 117 -9.78 -12.47 2.31
N TYR A 118 -9.65 -11.44 3.14
CA TYR A 118 -9.87 -11.54 4.59
C TYR A 118 -10.29 -10.20 5.17
N LYS A 119 -11.59 -10.05 5.45
CA LYS A 119 -12.16 -8.78 5.95
C LYS A 119 -11.59 -8.32 7.30
N GLN A 120 -11.08 -9.22 8.13
CA GLN A 120 -10.55 -8.87 9.45
C GLN A 120 -9.04 -8.59 9.47
N ALA A 121 -8.38 -8.58 8.30
CA ALA A 121 -6.96 -8.27 8.18
C ALA A 121 -6.63 -6.91 8.82
N LYS A 122 -5.58 -6.84 9.64
CA LYS A 122 -5.08 -5.57 10.20
C LYS A 122 -4.05 -4.97 9.25
N ILE A 123 -4.53 -4.22 8.29
CA ILE A 123 -3.69 -3.72 7.19
C ILE A 123 -3.21 -2.29 7.43
N LYS A 124 -1.97 -2.02 7.02
CA LYS A 124 -1.42 -0.66 6.92
C LYS A 124 -0.68 -0.49 5.60
N THR A 125 -0.99 0.59 4.90
CA THR A 125 -0.38 0.92 3.60
C THR A 125 0.52 2.14 3.74
N TYR A 126 1.69 2.13 3.11
CA TYR A 126 2.68 3.20 3.21
C TYR A 126 3.29 3.55 1.86
N ILE A 127 3.52 4.85 1.68
CA ILE A 127 4.38 5.37 0.63
C ILE A 127 5.72 5.68 1.29
N ALA A 128 6.76 4.94 0.93
CA ALA A 128 8.11 5.16 1.43
C ALA A 128 8.85 6.08 0.44
N ILE A 129 9.33 7.22 0.96
CA ILE A 129 10.16 8.15 0.20
C ILE A 129 11.58 8.00 0.74
N PRO A 130 12.56 7.60 -0.09
CA PRO A 130 13.93 7.42 0.35
C PRO A 130 14.51 8.76 0.82
N TYR A 131 15.28 8.70 1.90
CA TYR A 131 16.03 9.84 2.40
C TYR A 131 17.08 10.29 1.38
N ASN A 132 17.32 11.59 1.27
CA ASN A 132 18.41 12.13 0.47
C ASN A 132 19.69 12.16 1.31
N PRO A 133 20.64 11.22 1.13
CA PRO A 133 21.87 11.18 1.93
C PRO A 133 22.77 12.41 1.71
N TYR A 134 22.53 13.19 0.65
CA TYR A 134 23.31 14.38 0.31
C TYR A 134 22.68 15.69 0.80
N HIS A 135 21.60 15.64 1.60
CA HIS A 135 20.96 16.85 2.13
C HIS A 135 22.01 17.76 2.84
N PRO A 136 22.02 19.09 2.59
CA PRO A 136 21.01 19.90 1.90
C PRO A 136 21.12 19.97 0.36
N ARG A 137 22.07 19.28 -0.27
CA ARG A 137 22.21 19.29 -1.74
C ARG A 137 20.95 18.69 -2.38
N PRO A 138 20.43 19.30 -3.47
CA PRO A 138 19.26 18.76 -4.15
C PRO A 138 19.57 17.38 -4.73
N TYR A 139 18.54 16.55 -4.88
CA TYR A 139 18.64 15.26 -5.56
C TYR A 139 19.14 15.49 -7.00
N ALA A 140 20.28 14.89 -7.36
CA ALA A 140 20.71 14.82 -8.74
C ALA A 140 19.79 13.81 -9.46
N ARG A 141 19.25 14.20 -10.62
CA ARG A 141 18.49 13.29 -11.49
C ARG A 141 19.44 12.58 -12.44
#